data_AF-A0A388K8S8-F1
#
_entry.id   AF-A0A388K8S8-F1
#
_cell.length_a   1.000
_cell.length_b   1.000
_cell.length_c   1.000
_cell.angle_alpha   90.00
_cell.angle_beta   90.00
_cell.angle_gamma   90.00
#
_symmetry.space_group_name_H-M   'P 1'
#
loop_
_entity.id
_entity.type
_entity.pdbx_description
1 polymer ?
#
loop_
_entity_poly.entity_id
_entity_poly.type
_entity_poly.pdbx_seq_one_letter_code
_entity_poly.pdbx_strand_id
1 'polypeptide(L)'
;MSSPDVTEEAVYLCTGNPMPKDIELICYWLLNESFLDAYQRILEMKTVKGLALVDIVRELQPWIFKIQMPAHIRILVVDSLADIEYRLAFGTHERIQMAALVGAFTHVRKELVAAAEG
;
A
#
# COMPACT_ATOMS: atom_id res chain seq x y z
N MET A 1 -18.91 -36.55 -1.31
CA MET A 1 -18.50 -35.34 -0.56
C MET A 1 -18.13 -34.31 -1.61
N SER A 2 -19.04 -33.38 -1.94
CA SER A 2 -18.73 -32.33 -2.93
C SER A 2 -17.56 -31.52 -2.41
N SER A 3 -16.57 -31.26 -3.27
CA SER A 3 -15.59 -30.21 -3.00
C SER A 3 -16.38 -28.92 -2.74
N PRO A 4 -16.20 -28.22 -1.61
CA PRO A 4 -16.65 -26.84 -1.54
C PRO A 4 -15.91 -26.09 -2.65
N ASP A 5 -16.64 -25.40 -3.52
CA ASP A 5 -16.03 -24.57 -4.56
C ASP A 5 -15.13 -23.54 -3.87
N VAL A 6 -13.81 -23.71 -4.04
CA VAL A 6 -12.82 -22.80 -3.47
C VAL A 6 -12.91 -21.48 -4.24
N THR A 7 -13.56 -20.49 -3.64
CA THR A 7 -13.63 -19.13 -4.20
C THR A 7 -12.37 -18.35 -3.90
N GLU A 8 -12.02 -17.40 -4.76
CA GLU A 8 -10.88 -16.49 -4.56
C GLU A 8 -10.97 -15.77 -3.21
N GLU A 9 -12.15 -15.27 -2.86
CA GLU A 9 -12.42 -14.59 -1.58
C GLU A 9 -12.13 -15.50 -0.38
N ALA A 10 -12.50 -16.78 -0.45
CA ALA A 10 -12.21 -17.74 0.61
C ALA A 10 -10.69 -17.98 0.80
N VAL A 11 -9.91 -17.94 -0.28
CA VAL A 11 -8.45 -18.09 -0.22
C VAL A 11 -7.79 -16.88 0.44
N TYR A 12 -8.16 -15.66 0.06
CA TYR A 12 -7.61 -14.44 0.67
C TYR A 12 -7.97 -14.33 2.16
N LEU A 13 -9.24 -14.56 2.50
CA LEU A 13 -9.69 -14.54 3.91
C LEU A 13 -9.02 -15.63 4.75
N CYS A 14 -8.79 -16.82 4.18
CA CYS A 14 -8.12 -17.91 4.89
C CYS A 14 -6.61 -17.65 5.10
N THR A 15 -5.95 -17.01 4.14
CA THR A 15 -4.51 -16.68 4.24
C THR A 15 -4.22 -15.39 4.98
N GLY A 16 -5.24 -14.56 5.24
CA GLY A 16 -5.08 -13.24 5.85
C GLY A 16 -4.48 -12.18 4.94
N ASN A 17 -4.27 -12.50 3.65
CA ASN A 17 -3.74 -11.57 2.68
C ASN A 17 -4.80 -10.53 2.27
N PRO A 18 -4.39 -9.28 2.02
CA PRO A 18 -5.30 -8.27 1.51
C PRO A 18 -5.84 -8.66 0.14
N MET A 19 -7.13 -8.38 -0.11
CA MET A 19 -7.71 -8.61 -1.43
C MET A 19 -7.11 -7.65 -2.45
N PRO A 20 -6.98 -8.02 -3.74
CA PRO A 20 -6.48 -7.11 -4.77
C PRO A 20 -7.23 -5.77 -4.83
N LYS A 21 -8.57 -5.81 -4.63
CA LYS A 21 -9.41 -4.60 -4.58
C LYS A 21 -9.08 -3.67 -3.40
N ASP A 22 -8.64 -4.24 -2.28
CA ASP A 22 -8.24 -3.46 -1.11
C ASP A 22 -6.93 -2.72 -1.38
N ILE A 23 -5.96 -3.40 -2.01
CA ILE A 23 -4.69 -2.80 -2.38
C ILE A 23 -4.87 -1.70 -3.43
N GLU A 24 -5.75 -1.91 -4.41
CA GLU A 24 -6.12 -0.89 -5.38
C GLU A 24 -6.69 0.37 -4.71
N LEU A 25 -7.60 0.18 -3.74
CA LEU A 25 -8.22 1.27 -3.00
C LEU A 25 -7.21 2.00 -2.10
N ILE A 26 -6.31 1.27 -1.43
CA ILE A 26 -5.19 1.85 -0.67
C ILE A 26 -4.29 2.68 -1.57
N CYS A 27 -3.92 2.15 -2.74
CA CYS A 27 -3.10 2.86 -3.71
C CYS A 27 -3.79 4.15 -4.20
N TYR A 28 -5.10 4.09 -4.47
CA TYR A 28 -5.90 5.26 -4.80
C TYR A 28 -5.85 6.33 -3.70
N TRP A 29 -6.04 5.97 -2.43
CA TRP A 29 -5.97 6.92 -1.33
C TRP A 29 -4.58 7.54 -1.19
N LEU A 30 -3.53 6.73 -1.28
CA LEU A 30 -2.15 7.18 -1.21
C LEU A 30 -1.81 8.19 -2.32
N LEU A 31 -2.35 8.02 -3.53
CA LEU A 31 -2.07 8.88 -4.68
C LEU A 31 -3.01 10.08 -4.84
N ASN A 32 -4.17 10.11 -4.18
CA ASN A 32 -5.17 11.15 -4.45
C ASN A 32 -5.66 11.92 -3.20
N GLU A 33 -5.64 11.32 -2.01
CA GLU A 33 -6.28 11.89 -0.82
C GLU A 33 -5.32 12.74 0.02
N SER A 34 -5.84 13.56 0.94
CA SER A 34 -4.95 14.26 1.88
C SER A 34 -4.17 13.26 2.76
N PHE A 35 -3.04 13.69 3.33
CA PHE A 35 -2.24 12.82 4.21
C PHE A 35 -3.08 12.25 5.36
N LEU A 36 -3.89 13.10 6.01
CA LEU A 36 -4.69 12.69 7.16
C LEU A 36 -5.78 11.70 6.75
N ASP A 37 -6.47 11.97 5.63
CA ASP A 37 -7.55 11.12 5.15
C ASP A 37 -7.03 9.74 4.70
N ALA A 38 -5.93 9.71 3.95
CA ALA A 38 -5.29 8.46 3.54
C ALA A 38 -4.85 7.64 4.77
N TYR A 39 -4.22 8.28 5.76
CA TYR A 39 -3.81 7.61 6.99
C TYR A 39 -5.00 7.02 7.76
N GLN A 40 -6.07 7.79 7.94
CA GLN A 40 -7.27 7.34 8.66
C GLN A 40 -7.97 6.18 7.94
N ARG A 41 -8.15 6.27 6.62
CA ARG A 41 -8.79 5.20 5.83
C ARG A 41 -7.99 3.91 5.81
N ILE A 42 -6.67 3.99 5.69
CA ILE A 42 -5.79 2.80 5.76
C ILE A 42 -5.84 2.19 7.16
N LEU A 43 -5.79 3.02 8.22
CA LEU A 43 -5.91 2.55 9.60
C LEU A 43 -7.24 1.84 9.85
N GLU A 44 -8.34 2.41 9.38
CA GLU A 44 -9.68 1.82 9.49
C GLU A 44 -9.75 0.49 8.75
N MET A 45 -9.33 0.44 7.48
CA MET A 45 -9.35 -0.79 6.67
C MET A 45 -8.54 -1.90 7.33
N LYS A 46 -7.32 -1.59 7.81
CA LYS A 46 -6.48 -2.56 8.53
C LYS A 46 -7.15 -3.09 9.79
N THR A 47 -7.80 -2.20 10.54
CA THR A 47 -8.47 -2.56 11.80
C THR A 47 -9.69 -3.44 11.55
N VAL A 48 -10.52 -3.08 10.56
CA VAL A 48 -11.76 -3.80 10.23
C VAL A 48 -11.46 -5.17 9.61
N LYS A 49 -10.46 -5.25 8.73
CA LYS A 49 -10.13 -6.47 7.99
C LYS A 49 -9.00 -7.30 8.61
N GLY A 50 -8.36 -6.81 9.66
CA GLY A 50 -7.25 -7.51 10.33
C GLY A 50 -5.99 -7.63 9.48
N LEU A 51 -5.72 -6.66 8.60
CA LEU A 51 -4.60 -6.71 7.66
C LEU A 51 -3.30 -6.21 8.31
N ALA A 52 -2.19 -6.92 8.08
CA ALA A 52 -0.88 -6.46 8.50
C ALA A 52 -0.33 -5.41 7.51
N LEU A 53 0.38 -4.39 8.03
CA LEU A 53 1.00 -3.38 7.17
C LEU A 53 2.05 -3.98 6.23
N VAL A 54 2.78 -5.01 6.67
CA VAL A 54 3.81 -5.67 5.86
C VAL A 54 3.22 -6.29 4.59
N ASP A 55 2.03 -6.90 4.69
CA ASP A 55 1.35 -7.49 3.54
C ASP A 55 0.85 -6.40 2.58
N ILE A 56 0.34 -5.29 3.12
CA ILE A 56 -0.04 -4.12 2.31
C ILE A 56 1.16 -3.55 1.55
N VAL A 57 2.30 -3.36 2.23
CA VAL A 57 3.54 -2.82 1.63
C VAL A 57 4.05 -3.75 0.53
N ARG A 58 4.07 -5.06 0.79
CA ARG A 58 4.48 -6.08 -0.20
C ARG A 58 3.57 -6.08 -1.42
N GLU A 59 2.25 -6.07 -1.21
CA GLU A 59 1.30 -6.11 -2.32
C GLU A 59 1.24 -4.79 -3.08
N LEU A 60 1.55 -3.63 -2.48
CA LEU A 60 1.62 -2.34 -3.19
C LEU A 60 2.74 -2.28 -4.24
N GLN A 61 3.85 -3.01 -4.04
CA GLN A 61 5.01 -2.96 -4.92
C GLN A 61 4.67 -3.36 -6.37
N PRO A 62 4.00 -4.51 -6.65
CA PRO A 62 3.50 -4.84 -7.98
C PRO A 62 2.56 -3.80 -8.61
N TRP A 63 1.74 -3.11 -7.80
CA TRP A 63 0.80 -2.11 -8.30
C TRP A 63 1.51 -0.84 -8.80
N ILE A 64 2.59 -0.42 -8.15
CA ILE A 64 3.41 0.73 -8.60
C ILE A 64 3.95 0.51 -10.01
N PHE A 65 4.32 -0.72 -10.37
CA PHE A 65 4.81 -1.03 -11.71
C PHE A 65 3.72 -1.00 -12.79
N LYS A 66 2.44 -1.14 -12.41
CA LYS A 66 1.30 -1.01 -13.34
C LYS A 66 0.97 0.46 -13.64
N ILE A 67 1.31 1.36 -12.74
CA ILE A 67 1.03 2.80 -12.88
C ILE A 67 2.09 3.43 -13.79
N GLN A 68 1.63 4.21 -14.77
CA GLN A 68 2.51 5.00 -15.62
C GLN A 68 3.07 6.17 -14.79
N MET A 69 4.37 6.11 -14.51
CA MET A 69 5.11 7.16 -13.82
C MET A 69 6.53 7.24 -14.39
N PRO A 70 7.18 8.42 -14.36
CA PRO A 70 8.58 8.56 -14.73
C PRO A 70 9.49 7.63 -13.93
N ALA A 71 10.56 7.15 -14.56
CA ALA A 71 11.46 6.15 -13.96
C ALA A 71 12.09 6.61 -12.63
N HIS A 72 12.51 7.88 -12.55
CA HIS A 72 13.13 8.43 -11.34
C HIS A 72 12.16 8.47 -10.16
N ILE A 73 10.88 8.81 -10.40
CA ILE A 73 9.84 8.81 -9.38
C ILE A 73 9.53 7.38 -8.93
N ARG A 74 9.47 6.44 -9.88
CA ARG A 74 9.27 5.01 -9.56
C ARG A 74 10.34 4.49 -8.61
N ILE A 75 11.61 4.81 -8.89
CA ILE A 75 12.74 4.41 -8.04
C ILE A 75 12.55 4.95 -6.62
N LEU A 76 12.14 6.22 -6.47
CA LEU A 76 11.90 6.84 -5.18
C LEU A 76 10.80 6.11 -4.37
N VAL A 77 9.70 5.72 -5.01
CA VAL A 77 8.62 4.97 -4.32
C VAL A 77 9.11 3.60 -3.87
N VAL A 78 9.79 2.87 -4.76
CA VAL A 78 10.25 1.50 -4.49
C VAL A 78 11.30 1.48 -3.38
N ASP A 79 12.22 2.45 -3.37
CA ASP A 79 13.22 2.61 -2.32
C ASP A 79 12.55 2.88 -0.95
N SER A 80 11.57 3.79 -0.93
CA SER A 80 10.79 4.09 0.27
C SER A 80 10.03 2.87 0.81
N LEU A 81 9.44 2.06 -0.09
CA LEU A 81 8.75 0.83 0.30
C LEU A 81 9.70 -0.22 0.87
N ALA A 82 10.87 -0.40 0.27
CA ALA A 82 11.88 -1.33 0.74
C ALA A 82 12.37 -0.98 2.15
N ASP A 83 12.60 0.32 2.40
CA ASP A 83 12.97 0.84 3.71
C ASP A 83 11.88 0.58 4.77
N ILE A 84 10.61 0.76 4.42
CA ILE A 84 9.48 0.50 5.29
C ILE A 84 9.35 -1.00 5.59
N GLU A 85 9.43 -1.86 4.58
CA GLU A 85 9.39 -3.32 4.74
C GLU A 85 10.54 -3.80 5.64
N TYR A 86 11.76 -3.31 5.40
CA TYR A 86 12.92 -3.61 6.23
C TYR A 86 12.65 -3.23 7.70
N ARG A 87 12.19 -2.00 7.97
CA ARG A 87 11.90 -1.56 9.35
C ARG A 87 10.78 -2.37 10.00
N LEU A 88 9.77 -2.80 9.24
CA LEU A 88 8.70 -3.66 9.76
C LEU A 88 9.22 -5.04 10.18
N ALA A 89 10.21 -5.58 9.48
CA ALA A 89 10.83 -6.86 9.81
C ALA A 89 11.52 -6.87 11.20
N PHE A 90 11.94 -5.71 11.72
CA PHE A 90 12.56 -5.58 13.05
C PHE A 90 11.57 -5.23 14.17
N GLY A 91 10.25 -5.34 13.94
CA GLY A 91 9.25 -5.11 14.98
C GLY A 91 9.09 -3.63 15.37
N THR A 92 9.29 -2.71 14.41
CA THR A 92 9.08 -1.28 14.66
C THR A 92 7.60 -0.93 14.82
N HIS A 93 7.32 0.28 15.32
CA HIS A 93 5.96 0.71 15.60
C HIS A 93 5.15 0.94 14.31
N GLU A 94 4.15 0.11 14.08
CA GLU A 94 3.39 0.06 12.82
C GLU A 94 2.69 1.38 12.47
N ARG A 95 2.20 2.14 13.46
CA ARG A 95 1.61 3.48 13.20
C ARG A 95 2.62 4.47 12.61
N ILE A 96 3.88 4.39 13.03
CA ILE A 96 4.95 5.26 12.53
C ILE A 96 5.30 4.86 11.09
N GLN A 97 5.41 3.55 10.82
CA GLN A 97 5.66 3.04 9.48
C GLN A 97 4.51 3.33 8.51
N MET A 98 3.26 3.30 8.98
CA MET A 98 2.11 3.70 8.18
C MET A 98 2.12 5.21 7.86
N ALA A 99 2.49 6.05 8.82
CA ALA A 99 2.71 7.48 8.55
C ALA A 99 3.86 7.70 7.55
N ALA A 100 4.93 6.91 7.64
CA ALA A 100 6.03 6.93 6.68
C ALA A 100 5.56 6.51 5.28
N LEU A 101 4.71 5.49 5.16
CA LEU A 101 4.09 5.06 3.91
C LEU A 101 3.29 6.20 3.27
N VAL A 102 2.36 6.81 4.01
CA VAL A 102 1.57 7.94 3.50
C VAL A 102 2.46 9.15 3.15
N GLY A 103 3.50 9.39 3.94
CA GLY A 103 4.49 10.44 3.70
C GLY A 103 5.27 10.24 2.40
N ALA A 104 5.72 9.01 2.14
CA ALA A 104 6.43 8.65 0.91
C ALA A 104 5.54 8.93 -0.32
N PHE A 105 4.29 8.47 -0.30
CA PHE A 105 3.37 8.74 -1.42
C PHE A 105 2.99 10.23 -1.53
N THR A 106 2.91 10.96 -0.41
CA THR A 106 2.71 12.41 -0.45
C THR A 106 3.88 13.11 -1.15
N HIS A 107 5.12 12.68 -0.92
CA HIS A 107 6.29 13.20 -1.63
C HIS A 107 6.24 12.85 -3.12
N VAL A 108 5.91 11.60 -3.46
CA VAL A 108 5.76 11.12 -4.84
C VAL A 108 4.75 11.96 -5.63
N ARG A 109 3.62 12.32 -5.03
CA ARG A 109 2.64 13.20 -5.69
C ARG A 109 3.21 14.57 -6.03
N LYS A 110 4.03 15.16 -5.14
CA LYS A 110 4.68 16.44 -5.41
C LYS A 110 5.63 16.33 -6.60
N GLU A 111 6.43 15.26 -6.64
CA GLU A 111 7.34 15.00 -7.77
C GLU A 111 6.57 14.73 -9.07
N LEU A 112 5.43 14.02 -9.02
CA LEU A 112 4.60 13.77 -10.20
C LEU A 112 4.00 15.06 -10.76
N VAL A 113 3.52 15.95 -9.90
CA VAL A 113 2.99 17.26 -10.33
C VAL A 113 4.12 18.11 -10.92
N ALA A 114 5.28 18.18 -10.26
CA ALA A 114 6.43 18.91 -10.78
C ALA A 114 6.91 18.39 -12.14
N ALA A 115 6.89 17.07 -12.34
CA ALA A 115 7.25 16.43 -13.60
C ALA A 115 6.18 16.59 -14.71
N ALA A 116 4.94 16.94 -14.38
CA ALA A 116 3.88 17.21 -15.34
C ALA A 116 3.87 18.68 -15.81
N GLU A 117 4.44 19.58 -15.01
CA GLU A 117 4.53 21.03 -15.31
C GLU A 117 5.79 21.41 -16.11
N GLY A 118 6.79 20.52 -16.18
CA GLY A 118 8.05 20.73 -16.92
C GLY A 118 8.11 20.00 -18.25
#